data_AF-A0A667HSH9-F1
#
_entry.id   AF-A0A667HSH9-F1
#
_cell.length_a   1.000
_cell.length_b   1.000
_cell.length_c   1.000
_cell.angle_alpha   90.00
_cell.angle_beta   90.00
_cell.angle_gamma   90.00
#
_symmetry.space_group_name_H-M   'P 1'
#
loop_
_entity.id
_entity.type
_entity.pdbx_description
1 polymer ?
#
loop_
_entity_poly.entity_id
_entity_poly.type
_entity_poly.pdbx_seq_one_letter_code
_entity_poly.pdbx_strand_id
1 'polypeptide(L)'
;MGPKAKKSARKKKITKAERLKQLQEEEERRQKEEEEARVKHEKEEMERLERQRIEREKWHQLEAKDLERRNEELEELYLLEECFPEAEKLKRDTRLLSQWNHYIQCDGSPDPSVSPEINTFISLWKEETNETLEEVIAKSKLVLNSFVQEESEATKCKLEMKLLSEAVFAAQLLLIENANEKPCFCEDNEVDLCQFTTLGGVYHLDIFELPPQCKPMKGWMIVEILKEGLQKYIYPPESTEDFETENAFPPIEVTLEVQENVIFFEDPMVARWDAEGKHWQTDGISNVLYQSEERLITFSLETFGPVTLIQDTHINMPFQSWELRPLDVNKVLLTVTTVFTEIQIQIKENLCMLASVKVDNKKHSSTLEGRWMTPISFILALKETGLNIFPTGHSHFYVVINHKEPLVEIKAYRQLALLSSAFAFGWSKWNVECSSKKVIVKLREHLTEEEPVQDPNWTLLMFSGDRAQRLKINENSETFSEALKEETEFHSTLYHLVKDFASKEAMEKIRSSKCQFIDSVCYMLLSTRLLSYS
;
A
#
# COMPACT_ATOMS: atom_id res chain seq x y z
N MET A 1 -95.18 36.15 -25.01
CA MET A 1 -95.67 35.25 -26.08
C MET A 1 -95.06 33.88 -25.86
N GLY A 2 -95.86 32.90 -25.45
CA GLY A 2 -95.39 31.51 -25.35
C GLY A 2 -95.43 30.83 -26.72
N PRO A 3 -94.45 29.95 -27.01
CA PRO A 3 -94.63 28.87 -27.96
C PRO A 3 -94.73 27.52 -27.25
N LYS A 4 -95.68 26.73 -27.76
CA LYS A 4 -96.06 25.40 -27.32
C LYS A 4 -94.94 24.36 -27.50
N ALA A 5 -95.02 23.37 -26.62
CA ALA A 5 -94.30 22.10 -26.63
C ALA A 5 -94.05 21.47 -28.01
N LYS A 6 -92.81 21.01 -28.23
CA LYS A 6 -92.49 19.84 -29.07
C LYS A 6 -91.46 18.96 -28.36
N LYS A 7 -92.00 17.86 -27.83
CA LYS A 7 -91.43 16.50 -27.64
C LYS A 7 -89.92 16.39 -27.38
N SER A 8 -89.63 15.98 -26.14
CA SER A 8 -88.39 15.34 -25.72
C SER A 8 -87.96 14.22 -26.68
N ALA A 9 -86.79 14.38 -27.31
CA ALA A 9 -86.06 13.26 -27.86
C ALA A 9 -85.63 12.38 -26.67
N ARG A 10 -86.42 11.34 -26.41
CA ARG A 10 -86.09 10.26 -25.48
C ARG A 10 -84.64 9.84 -25.73
N LYS A 11 -83.75 10.01 -24.74
CA LYS A 11 -82.66 9.05 -24.53
C LYS A 11 -83.32 7.68 -24.66
N LYS A 12 -82.98 6.90 -25.69
CA LYS A 12 -83.42 5.51 -25.79
C LYS A 12 -83.09 4.89 -24.43
N LYS A 13 -84.14 4.58 -23.65
CA LYS A 13 -83.98 3.82 -22.41
C LYS A 13 -83.48 2.47 -22.90
N ILE A 14 -82.17 2.27 -22.78
CA ILE A 14 -81.53 0.97 -22.96
C ILE A 14 -82.40 -0.01 -22.18
N THR A 15 -83.02 -0.96 -22.89
CA THR A 15 -83.90 -1.94 -22.26
C THR A 15 -83.09 -2.72 -21.23
N LYS A 16 -83.74 -3.20 -20.16
CA LYS A 16 -83.07 -3.98 -19.10
C LYS A 16 -82.22 -5.13 -19.69
N ALA A 17 -82.64 -5.68 -20.83
CA ALA A 17 -81.93 -6.69 -21.60
C ALA A 17 -80.66 -6.19 -22.33
N GLU A 18 -80.65 -4.99 -22.90
CA GLU A 18 -79.43 -4.41 -23.53
C GLU A 18 -78.37 -4.04 -22.49
N ARG A 19 -78.77 -3.52 -21.31
CA ARG A 19 -77.82 -3.28 -20.21
C ARG A 19 -77.24 -4.58 -19.66
N LEU A 20 -78.05 -5.63 -19.57
CA LEU A 20 -77.58 -6.95 -19.13
C LEU A 20 -76.60 -7.55 -20.12
N LYS A 21 -76.88 -7.43 -21.43
CA LYS A 21 -75.95 -7.86 -22.49
C LYS A 21 -74.64 -7.07 -22.47
N GLN A 22 -74.69 -5.74 -22.30
CA GLN A 22 -73.47 -4.93 -22.19
C GLN A 22 -72.65 -5.30 -20.95
N LEU A 23 -73.29 -5.57 -19.81
CA LEU A 23 -72.60 -6.06 -18.61
C LEU A 23 -71.99 -7.45 -18.83
N GLN A 24 -72.71 -8.37 -19.46
CA GLN A 24 -72.20 -9.71 -19.79
C GLN A 24 -71.04 -9.66 -20.80
N GLU A 25 -71.13 -8.80 -21.81
CA GLU A 25 -70.10 -8.63 -22.84
C GLU A 25 -68.85 -7.90 -22.28
N GLU A 26 -69.04 -6.99 -21.33
CA GLU A 26 -67.94 -6.36 -20.57
C GLU A 26 -67.28 -7.34 -19.59
N GLU A 27 -68.07 -8.20 -18.94
CA GLU A 27 -67.58 -9.26 -18.04
C GLU A 27 -66.86 -10.37 -18.81
N GLU A 28 -67.38 -10.80 -19.96
CA GLU A 28 -66.68 -11.71 -20.88
C GLU A 28 -65.40 -11.09 -21.46
N ARG A 29 -65.39 -9.78 -21.76
CA ARG A 29 -64.17 -9.08 -22.16
C ARG A 29 -63.14 -9.02 -21.04
N ARG A 30 -63.55 -8.74 -19.80
CA ARG A 30 -62.66 -8.76 -18.63
C ARG A 30 -62.09 -10.15 -18.40
N GLN A 31 -62.91 -11.20 -18.50
CA GLN A 31 -62.44 -12.58 -18.36
C GLN A 31 -61.45 -12.98 -19.47
N LYS A 32 -61.66 -12.54 -20.71
CA LYS A 32 -60.70 -12.74 -21.81
C LYS A 32 -59.41 -11.95 -21.61
N GLU A 33 -59.49 -10.69 -21.19
CA GLU A 33 -58.32 -9.86 -20.90
C GLU A 33 -57.51 -10.44 -19.71
N GLU A 34 -58.17 -10.97 -18.68
CA GLU A 34 -57.53 -11.67 -17.55
C GLU A 34 -56.89 -13.00 -17.98
N GLU A 35 -57.56 -13.79 -18.83
CA GLU A 35 -57.02 -15.05 -19.34
C GLU A 35 -55.85 -14.82 -20.30
N GLU A 36 -55.92 -13.83 -21.19
CA GLU A 36 -54.80 -13.40 -22.03
C GLU A 36 -53.63 -12.89 -21.19
N ALA A 37 -53.89 -12.12 -20.13
CA ALA A 37 -52.85 -11.67 -19.20
C ALA A 37 -52.20 -12.85 -18.45
N ARG A 38 -52.99 -13.85 -18.03
CA ARG A 38 -52.47 -15.06 -17.38
C ARG A 38 -51.61 -15.90 -18.32
N VAL A 39 -52.07 -16.13 -19.54
CA VAL A 39 -51.31 -16.87 -20.57
C VAL A 39 -50.04 -16.10 -20.97
N LYS A 40 -50.11 -14.77 -21.06
CA LYS A 40 -48.93 -13.93 -21.31
C LYS A 40 -47.93 -14.03 -20.16
N HIS A 41 -48.38 -13.97 -18.92
CA HIS A 41 -47.53 -14.14 -17.74
C HIS A 41 -46.91 -15.54 -17.68
N GLU A 42 -47.69 -16.60 -17.94
CA GLU A 42 -47.17 -17.98 -18.02
C GLU A 42 -46.14 -18.14 -19.13
N LYS A 43 -46.37 -17.54 -20.30
CA LYS A 43 -45.41 -17.55 -21.41
C LYS A 43 -44.13 -16.78 -21.07
N GLU A 44 -44.24 -15.61 -20.44
CA GLU A 44 -43.09 -14.82 -19.97
C GLU A 44 -42.28 -15.57 -18.91
N GLU A 45 -42.94 -16.26 -17.97
CA GLU A 45 -42.28 -17.11 -16.97
C GLU A 45 -41.59 -18.31 -17.64
N MET A 46 -42.24 -18.97 -18.60
CA MET A 46 -41.63 -20.06 -19.37
C MET A 46 -40.41 -19.59 -20.18
N GLU A 47 -40.50 -18.43 -20.84
CA GLU A 47 -39.37 -17.83 -21.56
C GLU A 47 -38.22 -17.44 -20.62
N ARG A 48 -38.53 -16.93 -19.42
CA ARG A 48 -37.51 -16.66 -18.38
C ARG A 48 -36.81 -17.94 -17.93
N LEU A 49 -37.57 -18.99 -17.65
CA LEU A 49 -37.03 -20.29 -17.23
C LEU A 49 -36.18 -20.94 -18.34
N GLU A 50 -36.61 -20.83 -19.60
CA GLU A 50 -35.84 -21.33 -20.74
C GLU A 50 -34.54 -20.54 -20.92
N ARG A 51 -34.58 -19.21 -20.83
CA ARG A 51 -33.36 -18.38 -20.82
C ARG A 51 -32.41 -18.77 -19.70
N GLN A 52 -32.92 -18.99 -18.48
CA GLN A 52 -32.13 -19.45 -17.34
C GLN A 52 -31.55 -20.86 -17.55
N ARG A 53 -32.23 -21.74 -18.30
CA ARG A 53 -31.68 -23.06 -18.64
C ARG A 53 -30.56 -22.94 -19.65
N ILE A 54 -30.78 -22.21 -20.74
CA ILE A 54 -29.77 -21.98 -21.79
C ILE A 54 -28.53 -21.30 -21.19
N GLU A 55 -28.73 -20.31 -20.31
CA GLU A 55 -27.64 -19.62 -19.62
C GLU A 55 -26.87 -20.57 -18.69
N ARG A 56 -27.56 -21.44 -17.93
CA ARG A 56 -26.91 -22.48 -17.11
C ARG A 56 -26.17 -23.52 -17.93
N GLU A 57 -26.73 -23.98 -19.05
CA GLU A 57 -26.06 -24.93 -19.94
C GLU A 57 -24.81 -24.31 -20.56
N LYS A 58 -24.89 -23.06 -21.04
CA LYS A 58 -23.73 -22.30 -21.50
C LYS A 58 -22.69 -22.15 -20.39
N TRP A 59 -23.13 -21.84 -19.17
CA TRP A 59 -22.25 -21.73 -18.01
C TRP A 59 -21.50 -23.04 -17.72
N HIS A 60 -22.20 -24.18 -17.70
CA HIS A 60 -21.58 -25.49 -17.52
C HIS A 60 -20.62 -25.87 -18.65
N GLN A 61 -20.91 -25.48 -19.89
CA GLN A 61 -19.99 -25.69 -21.01
C GLN A 61 -18.70 -24.88 -20.84
N LEU A 62 -18.79 -23.63 -20.39
CA LEU A 62 -17.63 -22.80 -20.11
C LEU A 62 -16.80 -23.36 -18.93
N GLU A 63 -17.46 -23.86 -17.89
CA GLU A 63 -16.80 -24.48 -16.74
C GLU A 63 -16.07 -25.78 -17.12
N ALA A 64 -16.66 -26.61 -17.98
CA ALA A 64 -16.00 -27.80 -18.50
C ALA A 64 -14.73 -27.46 -19.31
N LYS A 65 -14.81 -26.45 -20.18
CA LYS A 65 -13.65 -25.98 -20.97
C LYS A 65 -12.53 -25.41 -20.08
N ASP A 66 -12.89 -24.63 -19.06
CA ASP A 66 -11.90 -24.11 -18.09
C ASP A 66 -11.20 -25.26 -17.37
N LEU A 67 -11.96 -26.26 -16.90
CA LEU A 67 -11.40 -27.43 -16.21
C LEU A 67 -10.43 -28.24 -17.08
N GLU A 68 -10.72 -28.38 -18.38
CA GLU A 68 -9.83 -29.05 -19.33
C GLU A 68 -8.50 -28.31 -19.50
N ARG A 69 -8.53 -26.97 -19.60
CA ARG A 69 -7.34 -26.12 -19.81
C ARG A 69 -6.54 -25.84 -18.54
N ARG A 70 -7.19 -25.93 -17.37
CA ARG A 70 -6.67 -25.49 -16.08
C ARG A 70 -5.26 -25.97 -15.77
N ASN A 71 -4.98 -27.26 -15.99
CA ASN A 71 -3.66 -27.81 -15.68
C ASN A 71 -2.57 -27.20 -16.58
N GLU A 72 -2.86 -27.05 -17.87
CA GLU A 72 -1.93 -26.47 -18.86
C GLU A 72 -1.68 -24.99 -18.55
N GLU A 73 -2.74 -24.22 -18.25
CA GLU A 73 -2.62 -22.80 -17.90
C GLU A 73 -1.85 -22.58 -16.60
N LEU A 74 -2.06 -23.43 -15.59
CA LEU A 74 -1.33 -23.35 -14.33
C LEU A 74 0.15 -23.74 -14.48
N GLU A 75 0.45 -24.70 -15.36
CA GLU A 75 1.84 -25.08 -15.67
C GLU A 75 2.56 -23.96 -16.44
N GLU A 76 1.91 -23.35 -17.43
CA GLU A 76 2.47 -22.17 -18.13
C GLU A 76 2.69 -21.01 -17.16
N LEU A 77 1.74 -20.73 -16.25
CA LEU A 77 1.90 -19.69 -15.25
C LEU A 77 3.08 -20.00 -14.30
N TYR A 78 3.22 -21.25 -13.86
CA TYR A 78 4.33 -21.65 -12.99
C TYR A 78 5.70 -21.36 -13.62
N LEU A 79 5.85 -21.64 -14.92
CA LEU A 79 7.07 -21.33 -15.68
C LEU A 79 7.30 -19.82 -15.79
N LEU A 80 6.25 -19.02 -16.00
CA LEU A 80 6.36 -17.56 -16.02
C LEU A 80 6.73 -16.98 -14.65
N GLU A 81 6.26 -17.59 -13.57
CA GLU A 81 6.58 -17.19 -12.20
C GLU A 81 8.00 -17.59 -11.76
N GLU A 82 8.76 -18.38 -12.55
CA GLU A 82 10.19 -18.63 -12.30
C GLU A 82 11.02 -17.33 -12.29
N CYS A 83 10.50 -16.24 -12.88
CA CYS A 83 11.13 -14.93 -12.80
C CYS A 83 11.33 -14.43 -11.36
N PHE A 84 10.47 -14.77 -10.40
CA PHE A 84 10.59 -14.33 -9.01
C PHE A 84 11.81 -14.96 -8.28
N PRO A 85 11.96 -16.29 -8.22
CA PRO A 85 13.16 -16.89 -7.65
C PRO A 85 14.42 -16.55 -8.45
N GLU A 86 14.35 -16.37 -9.77
CA GLU A 86 15.49 -15.89 -10.57
C GLU A 86 15.93 -14.48 -10.18
N ALA A 87 14.98 -13.56 -9.98
CA ALA A 87 15.28 -12.20 -9.54
C ALA A 87 15.93 -12.19 -8.15
N GLU A 88 15.44 -13.03 -7.23
CA GLU A 88 16.01 -13.18 -5.90
C GLU A 88 17.42 -13.80 -5.94
N LYS A 89 17.64 -14.80 -6.79
CA LYS A 89 18.98 -15.35 -7.03
C LYS A 89 19.94 -14.26 -7.52
N LEU A 90 19.52 -13.48 -8.52
CA LEU A 90 20.33 -12.39 -9.06
C LEU A 90 20.65 -11.32 -8.01
N LYS A 91 19.72 -11.01 -7.10
CA LYS A 91 19.99 -10.11 -5.95
C LYS A 91 21.07 -10.68 -5.04
N ARG A 92 21.03 -11.98 -4.72
CA ARG A 92 22.05 -12.64 -3.89
C ARG A 92 23.40 -12.67 -4.57
N ASP A 93 23.45 -13.01 -5.85
CA ASP A 93 24.68 -13.04 -6.63
C ASP A 93 25.30 -11.63 -6.71
N THR A 94 24.48 -10.60 -6.88
CA THR A 94 24.92 -9.20 -6.86
C THR A 94 25.48 -8.79 -5.50
N ARG A 95 24.82 -9.20 -4.39
CA ARG A 95 25.31 -8.94 -3.02
C ARG A 95 26.64 -9.65 -2.76
N LEU A 96 26.75 -10.92 -3.14
CA LEU A 96 27.99 -11.71 -3.00
C LEU A 96 29.12 -11.10 -3.83
N LEU A 97 28.84 -10.66 -5.06
CA LEU A 97 29.83 -9.98 -5.88
C LEU A 97 30.27 -8.64 -5.26
N SER A 98 29.34 -7.88 -4.68
CA SER A 98 29.67 -6.64 -3.95
C SER A 98 30.55 -6.92 -2.74
N GLN A 99 30.21 -7.93 -1.94
CA GLN A 99 31.01 -8.37 -0.80
C GLN A 99 32.39 -8.85 -1.22
N TRP A 100 32.48 -9.60 -2.32
CA TRP A 100 33.75 -10.06 -2.89
C TRP A 100 34.60 -8.91 -3.40
N ASN A 101 34.01 -7.94 -4.09
CA ASN A 101 34.71 -6.74 -4.54
C ASN A 101 35.22 -5.91 -3.37
N HIS A 102 34.41 -5.74 -2.32
CA HIS A 102 34.81 -5.07 -1.08
C HIS A 102 35.98 -5.82 -0.40
N TYR A 103 35.87 -7.15 -0.31
CA TYR A 103 36.94 -8.01 0.20
C TYR A 103 38.25 -7.85 -0.61
N ILE A 104 38.19 -7.78 -1.93
CA ILE A 104 39.37 -7.56 -2.78
C ILE A 104 39.96 -6.16 -2.59
N GLN A 105 39.12 -5.15 -2.38
CA GLN A 105 39.57 -3.76 -2.24
C GLN A 105 40.43 -3.55 -1.00
N CYS A 106 40.17 -4.26 0.10
CA CYS A 106 40.99 -4.22 1.33
C CYS A 106 41.32 -2.78 1.79
N ASP A 107 40.41 -1.83 1.62
CA ASP A 107 40.65 -0.40 1.88
C ASP A 107 40.47 -0.02 3.37
N GLY A 108 40.09 -0.98 4.21
CA GLY A 108 39.84 -0.80 5.64
C GLY A 108 38.50 -0.15 5.97
N SER A 109 37.64 0.09 4.97
CA SER A 109 36.26 0.53 5.22
C SER A 109 35.40 -0.63 5.73
N PRO A 110 34.46 -0.41 6.68
CA PRO A 110 33.57 -1.47 7.18
C PRO A 110 32.42 -1.73 6.21
N ASP A 111 31.91 -2.96 6.16
CA ASP A 111 30.63 -3.23 5.50
C ASP A 111 29.48 -2.64 6.35
N PRO A 112 28.71 -1.66 5.84
CA PRO A 112 27.61 -1.05 6.58
C PRO A 112 26.45 -2.00 6.87
N SER A 113 26.40 -3.17 6.23
CA SER A 113 25.40 -4.21 6.52
C SER A 113 25.79 -5.14 7.67
N VAL A 114 27.04 -5.06 8.16
CA VAL A 114 27.57 -5.90 9.24
C VAL A 114 27.78 -5.05 10.49
N SER A 115 26.80 -5.03 11.39
CA SER A 115 26.87 -4.23 12.63
C SER A 115 28.14 -4.45 13.45
N PRO A 116 28.68 -5.68 13.60
CA PRO A 116 29.97 -5.88 14.26
C PRO A 116 31.14 -5.14 13.59
N GLU A 117 31.19 -5.07 12.27
CA GLU A 117 32.26 -4.37 11.54
C GLU A 117 32.13 -2.85 11.71
N ILE A 118 30.92 -2.31 11.65
CA ILE A 118 30.67 -0.89 11.92
C ILE A 118 31.04 -0.54 13.37
N ASN A 119 30.65 -1.37 14.34
CA ASN A 119 30.99 -1.15 15.75
C ASN A 119 32.50 -1.25 15.97
N THR A 120 33.15 -2.23 15.33
CA THR A 120 34.61 -2.42 15.39
C THR A 120 35.33 -1.27 14.70
N PHE A 121 34.84 -0.80 13.55
CA PHE A 121 35.40 0.35 12.87
C PHE A 121 35.25 1.62 13.71
N ILE A 122 34.07 1.87 14.29
CA ILE A 122 33.83 3.02 15.20
C ILE A 122 34.71 2.92 16.46
N SER A 123 34.94 1.72 17.01
CA SER A 123 35.84 1.54 18.16
C SER A 123 37.30 1.71 17.79
N LEU A 124 37.75 1.12 16.68
CA LEU A 124 39.12 1.24 16.16
C LEU A 124 39.45 2.69 15.76
N TRP A 125 38.49 3.42 15.18
CA TRP A 125 38.63 4.86 14.91
C TRP A 125 38.77 5.69 16.19
N LYS A 126 38.17 5.25 17.29
CA LYS A 126 38.34 5.86 18.61
C LYS A 126 39.65 5.46 19.30
N GLU A 127 40.32 4.40 18.83
CA GLU A 127 41.46 3.74 19.51
C GLU A 127 42.77 3.77 18.71
N GLU A 128 42.90 4.57 17.64
CA GLU A 128 44.07 4.55 16.76
C GLU A 128 45.43 4.83 17.49
N THR A 129 46.09 3.73 17.89
CA THR A 129 47.55 3.55 17.93
C THR A 129 47.87 2.22 17.26
N ASN A 130 48.83 2.25 16.34
CA ASN A 130 49.07 1.24 15.30
C ASN A 130 49.49 -0.15 15.82
N GLU A 131 48.93 -1.21 15.22
CA GLU A 131 49.49 -2.57 15.27
C GLU A 131 50.02 -3.04 13.91
N THR A 132 50.99 -3.96 13.94
CA THR A 132 51.95 -4.24 12.88
C THR A 132 51.52 -5.30 11.85
N LEU A 133 51.91 -5.05 10.59
CA LEU A 133 51.69 -5.80 9.34
C LEU A 133 51.89 -7.34 9.38
N GLU A 134 52.61 -7.86 10.37
CA GLU A 134 53.06 -9.27 10.41
C GLU A 134 51.95 -10.26 10.80
N GLU A 135 50.94 -9.84 11.56
CA GLU A 135 49.84 -10.72 12.00
C GLU A 135 48.79 -10.97 10.91
N VAL A 136 48.62 -10.03 9.99
CA VAL A 136 47.61 -10.08 8.91
C VAL A 136 47.99 -11.13 7.85
N ILE A 137 49.28 -11.33 7.61
CA ILE A 137 49.79 -12.27 6.59
C ILE A 137 49.67 -13.74 7.03
N ALA A 138 49.66 -14.00 8.34
CA ALA A 138 49.49 -15.35 8.88
C ALA A 138 48.04 -15.84 8.77
N LYS A 139 47.07 -14.94 8.92
CA LYS A 139 45.63 -15.26 8.86
C LYS A 139 45.14 -15.53 7.44
N SER A 140 45.68 -14.84 6.43
CA SER A 140 45.27 -15.02 5.02
C SER A 140 45.63 -16.39 4.43
N LYS A 141 46.70 -17.04 4.92
CA LYS A 141 47.12 -18.38 4.47
C LYS A 141 46.20 -19.52 4.94
N LEU A 142 45.47 -19.32 6.04
CA LEU A 142 44.55 -20.33 6.59
C LEU A 142 43.21 -20.38 5.84
N VAL A 143 42.78 -19.25 5.27
CA VAL A 143 41.49 -19.14 4.55
C VAL A 143 41.56 -19.78 3.16
N LEU A 144 42.74 -19.79 2.54
CA LEU A 144 42.95 -20.33 1.18
C LEU A 144 42.89 -21.87 1.08
N ASN A 145 42.92 -22.60 2.20
CA ASN A 145 43.01 -24.07 2.19
C ASN A 145 41.67 -24.81 2.38
N SER A 146 40.52 -24.12 2.35
CA SER A 146 39.25 -24.69 2.82
C SER A 146 38.18 -24.97 1.76
N PHE A 147 38.48 -24.93 0.45
CA PHE A 147 37.46 -25.12 -0.58
C PHE A 147 37.83 -26.19 -1.61
N VAL A 148 37.42 -27.45 -1.37
CA VAL A 148 36.99 -28.38 -2.42
C VAL A 148 36.01 -29.40 -1.83
N GLN A 149 34.77 -29.40 -2.31
CA GLN A 149 34.06 -30.65 -2.64
C GLN A 149 32.91 -30.31 -3.60
N GLU A 150 33.09 -30.66 -4.87
CA GLU A 150 32.07 -30.62 -5.92
C GLU A 150 31.27 -31.93 -5.89
N GLU A 151 29.96 -31.81 -5.67
CA GLU A 151 28.97 -32.82 -6.03
C GLU A 151 28.04 -32.26 -7.12
N SER A 152 27.43 -33.13 -7.92
CA SER A 152 26.79 -32.83 -9.21
C SER A 152 25.86 -31.61 -9.18
N GLU A 153 26.28 -30.53 -9.84
CA GLU A 153 25.69 -29.18 -9.77
C GLU A 153 24.24 -29.10 -10.26
N ALA A 154 23.84 -29.88 -11.26
CA ALA A 154 22.56 -29.70 -11.95
C ALA A 154 21.32 -30.11 -11.11
N THR A 155 21.40 -31.23 -10.39
CA THR A 155 20.31 -31.70 -9.51
C THR A 155 20.19 -30.83 -8.26
N LYS A 156 21.33 -30.34 -7.75
CA LYS A 156 21.41 -29.37 -6.66
C LYS A 156 20.77 -28.04 -7.06
N CYS A 157 21.13 -27.46 -8.21
CA CYS A 157 20.53 -26.21 -8.68
C CYS A 157 19.01 -26.29 -8.85
N LYS A 158 18.46 -27.42 -9.34
CA LYS A 158 17.00 -27.56 -9.49
C LYS A 158 16.27 -27.59 -8.15
N LEU A 159 16.82 -28.31 -7.16
CA LEU A 159 16.25 -28.34 -5.81
C LEU A 159 16.39 -26.98 -5.11
N GLU A 160 17.53 -26.33 -5.24
CA GLU A 160 17.77 -24.97 -4.71
C GLU A 160 16.79 -23.96 -5.28
N MET A 161 16.53 -23.99 -6.60
CA MET A 161 15.56 -23.10 -7.24
C MET A 161 14.13 -23.36 -6.76
N LYS A 162 13.75 -24.63 -6.53
CA LYS A 162 12.43 -24.95 -5.98
C LYS A 162 12.27 -24.43 -4.55
N LEU A 163 13.25 -24.69 -3.68
CA LEU A 163 13.27 -24.17 -2.31
C LEU A 163 13.25 -22.64 -2.28
N LEU A 164 13.96 -22.01 -3.22
CA LEU A 164 13.98 -20.56 -3.38
C LEU A 164 12.59 -20.02 -3.79
N SER A 165 11.92 -20.68 -4.71
CA SER A 165 10.55 -20.33 -5.11
C SER A 165 9.57 -20.38 -3.93
N GLU A 166 9.64 -21.45 -3.13
CA GLU A 166 8.83 -21.61 -1.91
C GLU A 166 9.15 -20.51 -0.88
N ALA A 167 10.44 -20.21 -0.66
CA ALA A 167 10.87 -19.15 0.26
C ALA A 167 10.44 -17.76 -0.20
N VAL A 168 10.52 -17.45 -1.51
CA VAL A 168 10.07 -16.18 -2.07
C VAL A 168 8.56 -16.04 -1.93
N PHE A 169 7.79 -17.10 -2.20
CA PHE A 169 6.34 -17.08 -2.00
C PHE A 169 5.97 -16.83 -0.54
N ALA A 170 6.63 -17.53 0.41
CA ALA A 170 6.39 -17.33 1.83
C ALA A 170 6.74 -15.91 2.29
N ALA A 171 7.88 -15.36 1.84
CA ALA A 171 8.28 -13.99 2.16
C ALA A 171 7.29 -12.96 1.61
N GLN A 172 6.79 -13.14 0.39
CA GLN A 172 5.76 -12.27 -0.20
C GLN A 172 4.42 -12.37 0.55
N LEU A 173 4.07 -13.55 1.06
CA LEU A 173 2.86 -13.74 1.87
C LEU A 173 2.95 -12.99 3.20
N LEU A 174 4.09 -13.03 3.87
CA LEU A 174 4.32 -12.28 5.10
C LEU A 174 4.18 -10.76 4.93
N LEU A 175 4.40 -10.20 3.73
CA LEU A 175 4.22 -8.76 3.48
C LEU A 175 2.76 -8.30 3.56
N ILE A 176 1.81 -9.23 3.40
CA ILE A 176 0.39 -8.89 3.29
C ILE A 176 -0.48 -9.60 4.33
N GLU A 177 0.11 -10.44 5.18
CA GLU A 177 -0.60 -11.03 6.30
C GLU A 177 -0.97 -9.97 7.33
N ASN A 178 -2.24 -9.98 7.73
CA ASN A 178 -2.74 -9.13 8.80
C ASN A 178 -2.50 -9.80 10.14
N ALA A 179 -2.16 -9.01 11.16
CA ALA A 179 -2.11 -9.48 12.53
C ALA A 179 -3.51 -9.87 13.01
N ASN A 180 -3.62 -10.90 13.84
CA ASN A 180 -4.92 -11.37 14.33
C ASN A 180 -5.45 -10.53 15.50
N GLU A 181 -4.55 -9.92 16.26
CA GLU A 181 -4.87 -9.21 17.49
C GLU A 181 -4.33 -7.79 17.43
N LYS A 182 -5.15 -6.85 17.90
CA LYS A 182 -4.73 -5.46 18.06
C LYS A 182 -3.77 -5.39 19.26
N PRO A 183 -2.64 -4.69 19.15
CA PRO A 183 -1.77 -4.44 20.30
C PRO A 183 -2.58 -3.78 21.43
N CYS A 184 -2.36 -4.25 22.66
CA CYS A 184 -3.00 -3.72 23.86
C CYS A 184 -2.00 -2.79 24.57
N PHE A 185 -2.41 -1.56 24.84
CA PHE A 185 -1.60 -0.56 25.54
C PHE A 185 -2.09 -0.44 26.98
N CYS A 186 -1.16 -0.28 27.92
CA CYS A 186 -1.47 -0.39 29.36
C CYS A 186 -1.93 0.93 29.96
N GLU A 187 -1.60 2.06 29.35
CA GLU A 187 -1.84 3.40 29.89
C GLU A 187 -2.54 4.31 28.86
N ASP A 188 -3.44 5.18 29.33
CA ASP A 188 -4.21 6.10 28.48
C ASP A 188 -3.34 7.12 27.70
N ASN A 189 -2.12 7.37 28.18
CA ASN A 189 -1.18 8.34 27.59
C ASN A 189 -0.04 7.68 26.79
N GLU A 190 0.00 6.35 26.71
CA GLU A 190 1.02 5.62 25.95
C GLU A 190 0.77 5.81 24.44
N VAL A 191 1.81 6.20 23.70
CA VAL A 191 1.70 6.38 22.24
C VAL A 191 1.73 5.03 21.55
N ASP A 192 0.63 4.69 20.90
CA ASP A 192 0.52 3.54 20.02
C ASP A 192 1.37 3.73 18.75
N LEU A 193 2.56 3.13 18.69
CA LEU A 193 3.43 3.13 17.50
C LEU A 193 2.87 2.27 16.33
N CYS A 194 1.84 1.46 16.61
CA CYS A 194 0.88 0.88 15.67
C CYS A 194 0.20 1.93 14.80
N GLN A 195 -0.30 2.97 15.47
CA GLN A 195 -1.11 4.05 14.94
C GLN A 195 -0.25 5.25 14.52
N PHE A 196 0.74 5.63 15.31
CA PHE A 196 1.52 6.85 15.14
C PHE A 196 2.96 6.55 14.71
N THR A 197 3.48 7.36 13.79
CA THR A 197 4.87 7.31 13.35
C THR A 197 5.62 8.54 13.84
N THR A 198 6.89 8.37 14.22
CA THR A 198 7.78 9.47 14.54
C THR A 198 8.29 10.13 13.27
N LEU A 199 8.35 11.47 13.26
CA LEU A 199 8.77 12.26 12.11
C LEU A 199 9.71 13.39 12.56
N GLY A 200 10.75 13.68 11.76
CA GLY A 200 11.74 14.71 12.09
C GLY A 200 12.80 14.31 13.12
N GLY A 201 12.82 13.04 13.53
CA GLY A 201 13.80 12.49 14.47
C GLY A 201 13.50 12.83 15.93
N VAL A 202 14.49 12.58 16.79
CA VAL A 202 14.37 12.76 18.25
C VAL A 202 15.20 13.96 18.71
N TYR A 203 14.53 14.90 19.35
CA TYR A 203 15.12 16.10 19.95
C TYR A 203 15.49 15.80 21.40
N HIS A 204 16.76 16.01 21.76
CA HIS A 204 17.23 15.84 23.14
C HIS A 204 17.27 17.20 23.82
N LEU A 205 16.32 17.44 24.73
CA LEU A 205 16.18 18.71 25.44
C LEU A 205 16.69 18.55 26.86
N ASP A 206 17.81 19.22 27.17
CA ASP A 206 18.42 19.21 28.49
C ASP A 206 18.66 20.63 28.97
N ILE A 207 18.45 20.85 30.28
CA ILE A 207 18.81 22.09 30.95
C ILE A 207 20.16 21.88 31.64
N PHE A 208 21.02 22.88 31.55
CA PHE A 208 22.34 22.84 32.19
C PHE A 208 22.49 24.01 33.15
N GLU A 209 23.18 23.76 34.26
CA GLU A 209 23.58 24.81 35.17
C GLU A 209 24.66 25.68 34.53
N LEU A 210 24.54 27.00 34.70
CA LEU A 210 25.58 27.91 34.29
C LEU A 210 26.83 27.64 35.15
N PRO A 211 28.01 27.49 34.54
CA PRO A 211 29.25 27.35 35.30
C PRO A 211 29.43 28.51 36.28
N PRO A 212 30.08 28.28 37.44
CA PRO A 212 30.31 29.32 38.43
C PRO A 212 30.91 30.58 37.80
N GLN A 213 30.22 31.70 37.92
CA GLN A 213 30.66 32.98 37.36
C GLN A 213 31.69 33.65 38.28
N CYS A 214 32.59 34.46 37.71
CA CYS A 214 33.59 35.21 38.47
C CYS A 214 32.92 36.16 39.48
N LYS A 215 33.30 36.05 40.76
CA LYS A 215 32.77 36.90 41.84
C LYS A 215 33.88 37.79 42.42
N PRO A 216 33.66 39.11 42.58
CA PRO A 216 34.59 39.96 43.30
C PRO A 216 34.51 39.68 44.80
N MET A 217 35.60 39.20 45.39
CA MET A 217 35.73 39.02 46.84
C MET A 217 36.99 39.71 47.35
N LYS A 218 36.81 40.71 48.23
CA LYS A 218 37.90 41.44 48.91
C LYS A 218 39.01 41.94 47.96
N GLY A 219 38.63 42.47 46.79
CA GLY A 219 39.57 43.02 45.80
C GLY A 219 40.16 42.00 44.81
N TRP A 220 39.81 40.72 44.93
CA TRP A 220 40.18 39.66 43.98
C TRP A 220 38.96 39.22 43.17
N MET A 221 39.17 38.83 41.91
CA MET A 221 38.18 38.13 41.09
C MET A 221 38.44 36.64 41.24
N ILE A 222 37.49 35.91 41.84
CA ILE A 222 37.62 34.47 42.11
C ILE A 222 36.55 33.75 41.31
N VAL A 223 36.93 32.63 40.67
CA VAL A 223 36.03 31.72 39.97
C VAL A 223 36.25 30.31 40.50
N GLU A 224 35.16 29.61 40.79
CA GLU A 224 35.21 28.20 41.17
C GLU A 224 35.36 27.34 39.91
N ILE A 225 36.37 26.48 39.89
CA ILE A 225 36.60 25.56 38.78
C ILE A 225 36.03 24.21 39.18
N LEU A 226 34.94 23.81 38.51
CA LEU A 226 34.36 22.48 38.66
C LEU A 226 35.33 21.44 38.07
N LYS A 227 35.42 20.28 38.73
CA LYS A 227 36.24 19.15 38.23
C LYS A 227 35.59 18.42 37.06
N GLU A 228 34.27 18.47 36.99
CA GLU A 228 33.45 17.88 35.94
C GLU A 228 33.02 18.96 34.94
N GLY A 229 32.53 18.53 33.77
CA GLY A 229 32.07 19.43 32.71
C GLY A 229 30.76 20.15 33.05
N LEU A 230 29.99 20.51 32.01
CA LEU A 230 28.69 21.15 32.17
C LEU A 230 27.74 20.24 32.97
N GLN A 231 27.19 20.75 34.08
CA GLN A 231 26.31 19.97 34.96
C GLN A 231 24.86 20.08 34.50
N LYS A 232 24.17 18.94 34.46
CA LYS A 232 22.75 18.88 34.08
C LYS A 232 21.89 19.37 35.24
N TYR A 233 20.97 20.28 34.96
CA TYR A 233 19.97 20.75 35.89
C TYR A 233 18.67 19.95 35.70
N ILE A 234 18.12 19.41 36.80
CA ILE A 234 16.88 18.63 36.77
C ILE A 234 15.71 19.59 36.99
N TYR A 235 14.76 19.59 36.04
CA TYR A 235 13.55 20.38 36.10
C TYR A 235 12.30 19.49 36.08
N PRO A 236 11.38 19.64 37.05
CA PRO A 236 11.50 20.43 38.28
C PRO A 236 12.55 19.83 39.24
N PRO A 237 13.17 20.62 40.13
CA PRO A 237 14.19 20.13 41.06
C PRO A 237 13.61 19.13 42.08
N GLU A 238 14.34 18.03 42.35
CA GLU A 238 13.89 16.93 43.21
C GLU A 238 13.65 17.33 44.68
N SER A 239 14.36 18.36 45.18
CA SER A 239 14.22 18.87 46.55
C SER A 239 13.29 20.10 46.58
N THR A 240 12.03 19.88 46.95
CA THR A 240 10.99 20.93 47.00
C THR A 240 10.80 21.57 48.39
N GLU A 241 11.71 21.33 49.35
CA GLU A 241 11.55 21.71 50.76
C GLU A 241 11.35 23.23 51.02
N ASP A 242 11.62 24.11 50.04
CA ASP A 242 11.59 25.56 50.21
C ASP A 242 10.50 26.32 49.41
N PHE A 243 9.60 25.66 48.68
CA PHE A 243 8.64 26.36 47.79
C PHE A 243 7.16 26.07 48.13
N GLU A 244 6.59 26.82 49.07
CA GLU A 244 5.17 26.75 49.49
C GLU A 244 4.16 27.50 48.57
N THR A 245 4.44 27.66 47.27
CA THR A 245 3.51 28.35 46.35
C THR A 245 2.97 27.40 45.27
N GLU A 246 1.64 27.36 45.11
CA GLU A 246 0.99 26.80 43.92
C GLU A 246 1.61 27.45 42.67
N ASN A 247 2.24 26.65 41.80
CA ASN A 247 3.06 27.04 40.62
C ASN A 247 4.54 27.42 40.86
N ALA A 248 5.23 26.79 41.82
CA ALA A 248 6.68 26.99 42.00
C ALA A 248 7.52 26.72 40.72
N PHE A 249 7.05 25.83 39.84
CA PHE A 249 7.75 25.40 38.63
C PHE A 249 6.77 25.33 37.44
N PRO A 250 6.58 26.44 36.68
CA PRO A 250 5.67 26.46 35.54
C PRO A 250 6.23 25.66 34.35
N PRO A 251 5.39 25.07 33.48
CA PRO A 251 5.85 24.43 32.25
C PRO A 251 6.73 25.37 31.42
N ILE A 252 7.81 24.84 30.83
CA ILE A 252 8.73 25.63 30.00
C ILE A 252 8.29 25.55 28.55
N GLU A 253 8.12 26.70 27.92
CA GLU A 253 7.81 26.80 26.50
C GLU A 253 9.05 26.52 25.65
N VAL A 254 8.90 25.63 24.67
CA VAL A 254 9.92 25.22 23.71
C VAL A 254 9.39 25.47 22.30
N THR A 255 10.20 26.11 21.48
CA THR A 255 9.93 26.29 20.05
C THR A 255 10.98 25.54 19.24
N LEU A 256 10.54 24.66 18.34
CA LEU A 256 11.38 23.87 17.45
C LEU A 256 11.08 24.18 15.99
N GLU A 257 12.12 24.17 15.16
CA GLU A 257 11.99 24.24 13.71
C GLU A 257 11.92 22.81 13.13
N VAL A 258 10.87 22.54 12.36
CA VAL A 258 10.64 21.25 11.71
C VAL A 258 11.54 21.13 10.47
N GLN A 259 12.19 19.95 10.33
CA GLN A 259 13.08 19.66 9.21
C GLN A 259 12.43 19.84 7.85
N GLU A 260 13.21 20.34 6.87
CA GLU A 260 12.65 20.80 5.61
C GLU A 260 11.98 19.70 4.77
N ASN A 261 12.50 18.48 4.88
CA ASN A 261 12.09 17.28 4.15
C ASN A 261 10.89 16.55 4.77
N VAL A 262 10.43 16.96 5.95
CA VAL A 262 9.32 16.32 6.65
C VAL A 262 8.02 17.03 6.34
N ILE A 263 6.98 16.25 6.03
CA ILE A 263 5.65 16.75 5.69
C ILE A 263 4.67 16.24 6.75
N PHE A 264 3.97 17.18 7.38
CA PHE A 264 2.80 16.91 8.21
C PHE A 264 1.53 17.30 7.44
N PHE A 265 0.53 16.42 7.43
CA PHE A 265 -0.78 16.61 6.78
C PHE A 265 -1.84 17.15 7.75
N GLU A 266 -1.64 16.89 9.04
CA GLU A 266 -2.40 17.43 10.16
C GLU A 266 -1.44 18.11 11.13
N ASP A 267 -1.97 18.84 12.11
CA ASP A 267 -1.13 19.44 13.14
C ASP A 267 -0.35 18.35 13.89
N PRO A 268 1.00 18.42 13.93
CA PRO A 268 1.83 17.40 14.56
C PRO A 268 1.54 17.31 16.06
N MET A 269 1.51 16.09 16.57
CA MET A 269 1.48 15.83 18.00
C MET A 269 2.91 15.73 18.54
N VAL A 270 3.08 16.05 19.81
CA VAL A 270 4.38 15.98 20.49
C VAL A 270 4.32 14.83 21.49
N ALA A 271 5.38 14.02 21.52
CA ALA A 271 5.53 12.94 22.49
C ALA A 271 6.88 13.03 23.20
N ARG A 272 6.88 12.76 24.50
CA ARG A 272 8.08 12.67 25.34
C ARG A 272 8.43 11.21 25.62
N TRP A 273 9.72 10.93 25.74
CA TRP A 273 10.18 9.58 26.08
C TRP A 273 10.09 9.36 27.58
N ASP A 274 9.40 8.28 27.99
CA ASP A 274 9.47 7.78 29.36
C ASP A 274 10.61 6.76 29.50
N ALA A 275 11.58 7.09 30.34
CA ALA A 275 12.73 6.23 30.58
C ALA A 275 12.41 5.00 31.45
N GLU A 276 11.39 5.10 32.33
CA GLU A 276 11.01 4.01 33.22
C GLU A 276 10.20 2.94 32.47
N GLY A 277 9.14 3.36 31.77
CA GLY A 277 8.30 2.51 30.94
C GLY A 277 8.93 2.11 29.59
N LYS A 278 9.93 2.87 29.12
CA LYS A 278 10.60 2.69 27.81
C LYS A 278 9.64 2.80 26.62
N HIS A 279 8.73 3.77 26.67
CA HIS A 279 7.81 4.08 25.60
C HIS A 279 7.60 5.60 25.47
N TRP A 280 6.96 6.01 24.38
CA TRP A 280 6.58 7.39 24.16
C TRP A 280 5.26 7.69 24.89
N GLN A 281 5.14 8.87 25.49
CA GLN A 281 3.94 9.35 26.18
C GLN A 281 3.58 10.77 25.73
N THR A 282 2.31 11.14 25.87
CA THR A 282 1.77 12.48 25.52
C THR A 282 1.44 13.36 26.72
N ASP A 283 1.71 12.89 27.94
CA ASP A 283 1.48 13.62 29.18
C ASP A 283 2.59 14.65 29.48
N GLY A 284 2.29 15.60 30.37
CA GLY A 284 3.23 16.68 30.71
C GLY A 284 3.52 17.66 29.55
N ILE A 285 2.72 17.59 28.49
CA ILE A 285 2.81 18.44 27.30
C ILE A 285 1.51 19.26 27.18
N SER A 286 1.63 20.57 26.98
CA SER A 286 0.47 21.45 26.79
C SER A 286 0.76 22.57 25.78
N ASN A 287 -0.28 23.33 25.40
CA ASN A 287 -0.18 24.49 24.51
C ASN A 287 0.53 24.23 23.17
N VAL A 288 0.28 23.08 22.55
CA VAL A 288 0.87 22.74 21.24
C VAL A 288 0.27 23.63 20.15
N LEU A 289 1.12 24.39 19.47
CA LEU A 289 0.78 25.28 18.37
C LEU A 289 1.75 25.05 17.22
N TYR A 290 1.23 24.73 16.04
CA TYR A 290 2.03 24.55 14.84
C TYR A 290 1.77 25.65 13.82
N GLN A 291 2.84 26.33 13.41
CA GLN A 291 2.83 27.36 12.37
C GLN A 291 3.39 26.76 11.09
N SER A 292 2.52 26.21 10.24
CA SER A 292 2.92 25.46 9.04
C SER A 292 3.69 26.29 8.00
N GLU A 293 3.44 27.60 7.91
CA GLU A 293 4.16 28.51 7.00
C GLU A 293 5.61 28.74 7.42
N GLU A 294 5.86 28.87 8.74
CA GLU A 294 7.19 29.10 9.30
C GLU A 294 7.90 27.81 9.72
N ARG A 295 7.19 26.67 9.70
CA ARG A 295 7.65 25.35 10.17
C ARG A 295 8.10 25.37 11.63
N LEU A 296 7.47 26.20 12.44
CA LEU A 296 7.74 26.30 13.87
C LEU A 296 6.63 25.61 14.65
N ILE A 297 7.02 24.71 15.56
CA ILE A 297 6.13 24.12 16.55
C ILE A 297 6.51 24.65 17.92
N THR A 298 5.53 25.18 18.65
CA THR A 298 5.69 25.66 20.02
C THR A 298 4.83 24.84 20.95
N PHE A 299 5.39 24.41 22.08
CA PHE A 299 4.70 23.61 23.10
C PHE A 299 5.32 23.83 24.47
N SER A 300 4.57 23.54 25.53
CA SER A 300 5.01 23.65 26.92
C SER A 300 5.31 22.27 27.51
N LEU A 301 6.47 22.11 28.14
CA LEU A 301 6.92 20.88 28.80
C LEU A 301 6.97 21.05 30.32
N GLU A 302 6.43 20.08 31.05
CA GLU A 302 6.58 19.97 32.51
C GLU A 302 7.93 19.37 32.91
N THR A 303 8.41 18.38 32.16
CA THR A 303 9.68 17.68 32.39
C THR A 303 10.51 17.63 31.11
N PHE A 304 11.84 17.60 31.28
CA PHE A 304 12.79 17.63 30.16
C PHE A 304 13.33 16.24 29.85
N GLY A 305 13.53 15.97 28.56
CA GLY A 305 14.05 14.70 28.07
C GLY A 305 13.95 14.61 26.55
N PRO A 306 14.11 13.40 25.99
CA PRO A 306 13.92 13.17 24.58
C PRO A 306 12.46 13.43 24.17
N VAL A 307 12.27 14.21 23.12
CA VAL A 307 10.97 14.56 22.54
C VAL A 307 10.98 14.24 21.05
N THR A 308 9.84 13.82 20.51
CA THR A 308 9.66 13.58 19.08
C THR A 308 8.33 14.18 18.62
N LEU A 309 8.25 14.48 17.32
CA LEU A 309 6.99 14.78 16.67
C LEU A 309 6.39 13.50 16.11
N ILE A 310 5.07 13.36 16.20
CA ILE A 310 4.34 12.19 15.71
C ILE A 310 3.15 12.61 14.86
N GLN A 311 2.76 11.73 13.94
CA GLN A 311 1.56 11.84 13.12
C GLN A 311 0.93 10.46 12.95
N ASP A 312 -0.37 10.43 12.68
CA ASP A 312 -1.04 9.21 12.24
C ASP A 312 -0.31 8.59 11.03
N THR A 313 0.09 7.32 11.19
CA THR A 313 0.81 6.51 10.20
C THR A 313 -0.03 6.26 8.97
N HIS A 314 -1.35 6.28 9.13
CA HIS A 314 -2.33 5.90 8.14
C HIS A 314 -3.05 7.07 7.49
N ILE A 315 -2.60 8.30 7.70
CA ILE A 315 -3.25 9.52 7.18
C ILE A 315 -3.46 9.54 5.65
N ASN A 316 -2.64 8.80 4.91
CA ASN A 316 -2.71 8.64 3.46
C ASN A 316 -3.47 7.36 3.02
N MET A 317 -4.16 6.70 3.95
CA MET A 317 -4.98 5.51 3.74
C MET A 317 -6.39 5.74 4.30
N PRO A 318 -7.45 5.25 3.65
CA PRO A 318 -7.45 4.45 2.44
C PRO A 318 -7.15 5.28 1.18
N PHE A 319 -6.74 4.61 0.11
CA PHE A 319 -6.49 5.22 -1.19
C PHE A 319 -7.80 5.53 -1.91
N GLN A 320 -7.88 6.68 -2.57
CA GLN A 320 -9.05 7.05 -3.37
C GLN A 320 -9.02 6.42 -4.76
N SER A 321 -7.82 6.30 -5.34
CA SER A 321 -7.61 5.61 -6.61
C SER A 321 -6.13 5.29 -6.81
N TRP A 322 -5.85 4.37 -7.71
CA TRP A 322 -4.49 4.07 -8.15
C TRP A 322 -4.48 3.66 -9.63
N GLU A 323 -3.35 3.90 -10.28
CA GLU A 323 -3.10 3.52 -11.67
C GLU A 323 -1.66 3.05 -11.83
N LEU A 324 -1.46 1.89 -12.43
CA LEU A 324 -0.16 1.35 -12.82
C LEU A 324 -0.08 1.37 -14.35
N ARG A 325 0.78 2.21 -14.92
CA ARG A 325 0.91 2.36 -16.38
C ARG A 325 2.33 2.03 -16.87
N PRO A 326 2.50 1.24 -17.95
CA PRO A 326 3.81 1.06 -18.56
C PRO A 326 4.30 2.35 -19.18
N LEU A 327 5.59 2.62 -19.01
CA LEU A 327 6.33 3.67 -19.72
C LEU A 327 7.24 3.05 -20.78
N ASP A 328 7.82 1.90 -20.48
CA ASP A 328 8.70 1.12 -21.34
C ASP A 328 8.64 -0.35 -20.90
N VAL A 329 9.29 -1.26 -21.64
CA VAL A 329 9.29 -2.71 -21.37
C VAL A 329 9.69 -3.04 -19.92
N ASN A 330 10.66 -2.30 -19.36
CA ASN A 330 11.16 -2.48 -18.00
C ASN A 330 10.97 -1.24 -17.13
N LYS A 331 9.94 -0.44 -17.42
CA LYS A 331 9.66 0.80 -16.71
C LYS A 331 8.16 1.04 -16.59
N VAL A 332 7.67 1.24 -15.38
CA VAL A 332 6.26 1.60 -15.11
C VAL A 332 6.17 2.85 -14.25
N LEU A 333 5.04 3.53 -14.33
CA LEU A 333 4.63 4.54 -13.38
C LEU A 333 3.46 4.01 -12.55
N LEU A 334 3.63 3.94 -11.25
CA LEU A 334 2.56 3.74 -10.28
C LEU A 334 2.13 5.12 -9.76
N THR A 335 0.85 5.43 -9.90
CA THR A 335 0.22 6.63 -9.34
C THR A 335 -0.74 6.19 -8.24
N VAL A 336 -0.55 6.71 -7.04
CA VAL A 336 -1.45 6.47 -5.89
C VAL A 336 -2.02 7.81 -5.46
N THR A 337 -3.35 7.89 -5.44
CA THR A 337 -4.08 9.09 -5.05
C THR A 337 -4.79 8.81 -3.72
N THR A 338 -4.48 9.63 -2.73
CA THR A 338 -5.03 9.59 -1.37
C THR A 338 -5.89 10.84 -1.16
N VAL A 339 -6.41 11.04 0.06
CA VAL A 339 -7.20 12.24 0.40
C VAL A 339 -6.36 13.52 0.28
N PHE A 340 -5.09 13.47 0.72
CA PHE A 340 -4.22 14.64 0.80
C PHE A 340 -3.18 14.70 -0.30
N THR A 341 -2.81 13.54 -0.87
CA THR A 341 -1.64 13.45 -1.77
C THR A 341 -1.88 12.63 -3.03
N GLU A 342 -1.18 13.02 -4.10
CA GLU A 342 -1.00 12.20 -5.29
C GLU A 342 0.50 11.91 -5.43
N ILE A 343 0.88 10.64 -5.29
CA ILE A 343 2.26 10.18 -5.33
C ILE A 343 2.49 9.40 -6.62
N GLN A 344 3.47 9.84 -7.41
CA GLN A 344 3.87 9.18 -8.65
C GLN A 344 5.25 8.52 -8.46
N ILE A 345 5.30 7.21 -8.61
CA ILE A 345 6.48 6.36 -8.39
C ILE A 345 6.87 5.71 -9.72
N GLN A 346 8.07 5.99 -10.22
CA GLN A 346 8.63 5.25 -11.34
C GLN A 346 9.37 4.02 -10.82
N ILE A 347 9.04 2.85 -11.37
CA ILE A 347 9.72 1.59 -11.10
C ILE A 347 10.45 1.19 -12.38
N LYS A 348 11.77 1.02 -12.30
CA LYS A 348 12.62 0.64 -13.43
C LYS A 348 13.60 -0.43 -12.98
N GLU A 349 13.59 -1.58 -13.64
CA GLU A 349 14.44 -2.72 -13.27
C GLU A 349 14.31 -3.03 -11.77
N ASN A 350 15.41 -2.99 -11.01
CA ASN A 350 15.43 -3.23 -9.57
C ASN A 350 15.35 -1.94 -8.70
N LEU A 351 14.93 -0.81 -9.28
CA LEU A 351 14.96 0.49 -8.63
C LEU A 351 13.60 1.20 -8.70
N CYS A 352 13.35 2.03 -7.68
CA CYS A 352 12.20 2.91 -7.57
C CYS A 352 12.68 4.36 -7.46
N MET A 353 11.88 5.29 -7.97
CA MET A 353 12.14 6.72 -7.90
C MET A 353 10.83 7.46 -7.72
N LEU A 354 10.83 8.47 -6.83
CA LEU A 354 9.72 9.40 -6.72
C LEU A 354 9.78 10.38 -7.89
N ALA A 355 8.76 10.33 -8.76
CA ALA A 355 8.70 11.15 -9.96
C ALA A 355 8.07 12.52 -9.68
N SER A 356 7.00 12.54 -8.90
CA SER A 356 6.39 13.77 -8.42
C SER A 356 5.48 13.52 -7.23
N VAL A 357 5.35 14.51 -6.35
CA VAL A 357 4.31 14.55 -5.32
C VAL A 357 3.45 15.80 -5.49
N LYS A 358 2.13 15.62 -5.36
CA LYS A 358 1.20 16.72 -5.15
C LYS A 358 0.60 16.60 -3.76
N VAL A 359 0.60 17.69 -3.03
CA VAL A 359 -0.08 17.83 -1.73
C VAL A 359 -1.16 18.88 -1.91
N ASP A 360 -2.41 18.58 -1.56
CA ASP A 360 -3.58 19.46 -1.76
C ASP A 360 -3.70 20.00 -3.20
N ASN A 361 -3.45 19.13 -4.18
CA ASN A 361 -3.41 19.45 -5.62
C ASN A 361 -2.33 20.47 -6.04
N LYS A 362 -1.42 20.84 -5.14
CA LYS A 362 -0.27 21.69 -5.45
C LYS A 362 0.97 20.82 -5.57
N LYS A 363 1.80 21.10 -6.59
CA LYS A 363 3.07 20.41 -6.76
C LYS A 363 3.97 20.75 -5.56
N HIS A 364 4.45 19.72 -4.87
CA HIS A 364 5.34 19.85 -3.74
C HIS A 364 6.72 19.34 -4.13
N SER A 365 7.75 20.18 -4.03
CA SER A 365 9.12 19.78 -4.33
C SER A 365 9.70 19.04 -3.13
N SER A 366 9.86 17.72 -3.22
CA SER A 366 10.55 16.95 -2.19
C SER A 366 12.01 16.70 -2.54
N THR A 367 12.89 16.64 -1.53
CA THR A 367 14.31 16.30 -1.70
C THR A 367 14.55 14.89 -2.26
N LEU A 368 13.52 14.03 -2.21
CA LEU A 368 13.54 12.67 -2.73
C LEU A 368 13.27 12.57 -4.23
N GLU A 369 12.68 13.60 -4.84
CA GLU A 369 12.34 13.58 -6.27
C GLU A 369 13.59 13.34 -7.13
N GLY A 370 13.48 12.43 -8.10
CA GLY A 370 14.55 12.15 -9.07
C GLY A 370 15.66 11.18 -8.59
N ARG A 371 15.62 10.71 -7.33
CA ARG A 371 16.63 9.77 -6.80
C ARG A 371 16.19 8.32 -7.00
N TRP A 372 17.02 7.52 -7.68
CA TRP A 372 16.80 6.08 -7.82
C TRP A 372 17.32 5.31 -6.60
N MET A 373 16.47 4.47 -6.02
CA MET A 373 16.76 3.70 -4.81
C MET A 373 16.25 2.27 -4.96
N THR A 374 16.79 1.33 -4.18
CA THR A 374 16.17 -0.01 -4.09
C THR A 374 14.77 0.10 -3.47
N PRO A 375 13.83 -0.82 -3.75
CA PRO A 375 12.47 -0.72 -3.21
C PRO A 375 12.39 -0.55 -1.69
N ILE A 376 13.22 -1.28 -0.93
CA ILE A 376 13.27 -1.17 0.54
C ILE A 376 13.75 0.22 0.97
N SER A 377 14.88 0.67 0.42
CA SER A 377 15.43 2.00 0.73
C SER A 377 14.47 3.11 0.34
N PHE A 378 13.75 2.94 -0.77
CA PHE A 378 12.72 3.86 -1.24
C PHE A 378 11.55 3.95 -0.27
N ILE A 379 11.02 2.79 0.19
CA ILE A 379 9.94 2.74 1.19
C ILE A 379 10.34 3.45 2.47
N LEU A 380 11.54 3.17 2.99
CA LEU A 380 12.04 3.79 4.22
C LEU A 380 12.19 5.30 4.07
N ALA A 381 12.83 5.76 2.99
CA ALA A 381 13.00 7.19 2.73
C ALA A 381 11.64 7.90 2.59
N LEU A 382 10.67 7.28 1.92
CA LEU A 382 9.34 7.88 1.76
C LEU A 382 8.61 7.98 3.11
N LYS A 383 8.69 6.95 3.95
CA LYS A 383 8.14 6.97 5.32
C LYS A 383 8.77 8.05 6.20
N GLU A 384 10.09 8.22 6.15
CA GLU A 384 10.82 9.24 6.93
C GLU A 384 10.41 10.68 6.57
N THR A 385 9.90 10.90 5.35
CA THR A 385 9.37 12.21 4.93
C THR A 385 7.91 12.46 5.31
N GLY A 386 7.23 11.48 5.93
CA GLY A 386 5.81 11.55 6.25
C GLY A 386 4.87 11.06 5.13
N LEU A 387 5.41 10.74 3.94
CA LEU A 387 4.65 10.25 2.77
C LEU A 387 4.36 8.74 2.85
N ASN A 388 3.80 8.28 3.96
CA ASN A 388 3.55 6.85 4.15
C ASN A 388 2.31 6.34 3.38
N ILE A 389 2.53 5.47 2.40
CA ILE A 389 1.48 4.72 1.69
C ILE A 389 1.64 3.20 1.82
N PHE A 390 2.42 2.74 2.81
CA PHE A 390 2.80 1.34 2.95
C PHE A 390 2.22 0.77 4.25
N PRO A 391 1.06 0.09 4.19
CA PRO A 391 0.46 -0.50 5.36
C PRO A 391 1.34 -1.58 5.98
N THR A 392 1.21 -1.73 7.29
CA THR A 392 1.78 -2.80 8.11
C THR A 392 0.72 -3.86 8.42
N GLY A 393 1.12 -5.00 8.99
CA GLY A 393 0.19 -6.07 9.40
C GLY A 393 -0.91 -5.62 10.38
N HIS A 394 -0.68 -4.54 11.14
CA HIS A 394 -1.64 -3.97 12.10
C HIS A 394 -2.52 -2.86 11.51
N SER A 395 -2.25 -2.40 10.29
CA SER A 395 -2.88 -1.19 9.73
C SER A 395 -4.40 -1.32 9.55
N HIS A 396 -4.89 -2.55 9.35
CA HIS A 396 -6.31 -2.85 9.23
C HIS A 396 -7.12 -2.59 10.52
N PHE A 397 -6.47 -2.40 11.67
CA PHE A 397 -7.14 -2.02 12.93
C PHE A 397 -7.44 -0.52 13.02
N TYR A 398 -6.77 0.30 12.22
CA TYR A 398 -6.83 1.77 12.29
C TYR A 398 -7.53 2.40 11.08
N VAL A 399 -7.57 1.68 9.95
CA VAL A 399 -8.20 2.14 8.71
C VAL A 399 -9.27 1.18 8.23
N VAL A 400 -10.35 1.73 7.68
CA VAL A 400 -11.38 0.96 6.97
C VAL A 400 -10.81 0.42 5.66
N ILE A 401 -10.81 -0.90 5.50
CA ILE A 401 -10.25 -1.58 4.32
C ILE A 401 -11.26 -2.47 3.61
N ASN A 402 -11.06 -2.67 2.31
CA ASN A 402 -11.75 -3.68 1.51
C ASN A 402 -10.97 -5.00 1.58
N HIS A 403 -10.93 -5.62 2.76
CA HIS A 403 -10.10 -6.79 3.04
C HIS A 403 -10.20 -7.88 1.96
N LYS A 404 -9.07 -8.20 1.31
CA LYS A 404 -8.94 -9.33 0.39
C LYS A 404 -8.15 -10.46 1.03
N GLU A 405 -8.51 -11.71 0.71
CA GLU A 405 -7.77 -12.88 1.20
C GLU A 405 -6.32 -12.83 0.69
N PRO A 406 -5.30 -12.99 1.56
CA PRO A 406 -3.90 -12.84 1.18
C PRO A 406 -3.49 -13.66 -0.05
N LEU A 407 -3.93 -14.92 -0.13
CA LEU A 407 -3.60 -15.80 -1.25
C LEU A 407 -4.16 -15.29 -2.59
N VAL A 408 -5.34 -14.68 -2.59
CA VAL A 408 -5.92 -14.09 -3.81
C VAL A 408 -5.13 -12.83 -4.19
N GLU A 409 -4.78 -12.02 -3.19
CA GLU A 409 -4.06 -10.76 -3.35
C GLU A 409 -2.65 -10.98 -3.96
N ILE A 410 -1.86 -11.95 -3.46
CA ILE A 410 -0.53 -12.28 -4.01
C ILE A 410 -0.63 -12.77 -5.44
N LYS A 411 -1.53 -13.73 -5.70
CA LYS A 411 -1.71 -14.30 -7.03
C LYS A 411 -2.12 -13.22 -8.03
N ALA A 412 -2.95 -12.26 -7.61
CA ALA A 412 -3.29 -11.11 -8.41
C ALA A 412 -2.04 -10.26 -8.69
N TYR A 413 -1.32 -9.80 -7.66
CA TYR A 413 -0.15 -8.94 -7.85
C TYR A 413 0.97 -9.56 -8.67
N ARG A 414 1.26 -10.85 -8.52
CA ARG A 414 2.23 -11.55 -9.36
C ARG A 414 1.86 -11.48 -10.83
N GLN A 415 0.60 -11.75 -11.15
CA GLN A 415 0.11 -11.72 -12.53
C GLN A 415 -0.02 -10.30 -13.08
N LEU A 416 -0.39 -9.32 -12.26
CA LEU A 416 -0.36 -7.91 -12.63
C LEU A 416 1.08 -7.47 -12.97
N ALA A 417 2.06 -7.89 -12.17
CA ALA A 417 3.46 -7.59 -12.42
C ALA A 417 3.97 -8.22 -13.72
N LEU A 418 3.61 -9.49 -14.02
CA LEU A 418 3.95 -10.16 -15.28
C LEU A 418 3.44 -9.39 -16.52
N LEU A 419 2.24 -8.80 -16.41
CA LEU A 419 1.58 -8.09 -17.51
C LEU A 419 1.93 -6.60 -17.56
N SER A 420 2.63 -6.07 -16.55
CA SER A 420 2.83 -4.63 -16.35
C SER A 420 3.67 -3.91 -17.40
N SER A 421 4.38 -4.65 -18.28
CA SER A 421 5.18 -4.08 -19.37
C SER A 421 4.37 -3.67 -20.59
N ALA A 422 3.15 -4.19 -20.74
CA ALA A 422 2.28 -3.93 -21.90
C ALA A 422 0.87 -3.45 -21.51
N PHE A 423 0.45 -3.68 -20.27
CA PHE A 423 -0.89 -3.35 -19.81
C PHE A 423 -0.87 -2.34 -18.68
N ALA A 424 -1.75 -1.35 -18.79
CA ALA A 424 -2.09 -0.45 -17.71
C ALA A 424 -3.21 -1.06 -16.86
N PHE A 425 -3.10 -0.87 -15.54
CA PHE A 425 -4.06 -1.32 -14.55
C PHE A 425 -4.57 -0.16 -13.72
N GLY A 426 -5.81 -0.25 -13.25
CA GLY A 426 -6.37 0.79 -12.41
C GLY A 426 -7.37 0.27 -11.38
N TRP A 427 -7.58 1.11 -10.37
CA TRP A 427 -8.59 0.93 -9.32
C TRP A 427 -10.01 0.80 -9.87
N SER A 428 -10.81 -0.09 -9.29
CA SER A 428 -12.24 -0.25 -9.61
C SER A 428 -13.11 -0.05 -8.37
N LYS A 429 -14.16 0.77 -8.51
CA LYS A 429 -15.12 1.05 -7.43
C LYS A 429 -15.85 -0.20 -6.91
N TRP A 430 -15.94 -1.23 -7.74
CA TRP A 430 -16.69 -2.44 -7.46
C TRP A 430 -16.02 -3.33 -6.40
N ASN A 431 -14.77 -3.06 -6.01
CA ASN A 431 -14.11 -3.82 -4.94
C ASN A 431 -14.79 -3.70 -3.58
N VAL A 432 -15.56 -2.63 -3.35
CA VAL A 432 -16.37 -2.39 -2.15
C VAL A 432 -17.55 -3.37 -2.05
N GLU A 433 -18.20 -3.65 -3.19
CA GLU A 433 -19.32 -4.60 -3.27
C GLU A 433 -18.86 -6.05 -3.44
N CYS A 434 -17.60 -6.24 -3.87
CA CYS A 434 -17.03 -7.54 -4.16
C CYS A 434 -16.51 -8.24 -2.91
N SER A 435 -16.70 -9.56 -2.82
CA SER A 435 -16.27 -10.34 -1.65
C SER A 435 -14.75 -10.33 -1.44
N SER A 436 -14.30 -10.68 -0.24
CA SER A 436 -12.87 -10.78 0.10
C SER A 436 -12.08 -11.79 -0.75
N LYS A 437 -12.78 -12.76 -1.35
CA LYS A 437 -12.20 -13.81 -2.20
C LYS A 437 -11.99 -13.39 -3.65
N LYS A 438 -12.40 -12.17 -4.00
CA LYS A 438 -12.42 -11.70 -5.38
C LYS A 438 -11.84 -10.29 -5.46
N VAL A 439 -11.07 -10.06 -6.50
CA VAL A 439 -10.47 -8.76 -6.81
C VAL A 439 -10.93 -8.31 -8.18
N ILE A 440 -11.23 -7.02 -8.30
CA ILE A 440 -11.63 -6.40 -9.56
C ILE A 440 -10.61 -5.33 -9.92
N VAL A 441 -10.12 -5.38 -11.15
CA VAL A 441 -9.14 -4.42 -11.67
C VAL A 441 -9.55 -3.94 -13.05
N LYS A 442 -9.26 -2.67 -13.32
CA LYS A 442 -9.32 -2.13 -14.68
C LYS A 442 -8.08 -2.58 -15.43
N LEU A 443 -8.27 -2.92 -16.70
CA LEU A 443 -7.21 -3.27 -17.63
C LEU A 443 -7.36 -2.45 -18.91
N ARG A 444 -6.23 -1.95 -19.40
CA ARG A 444 -6.10 -1.37 -20.73
C ARG A 444 -4.77 -1.78 -21.34
N GLU A 445 -4.78 -2.16 -22.61
CA GLU A 445 -3.54 -2.37 -23.37
C GLU A 445 -2.89 -1.02 -23.70
N HIS A 446 -1.58 -0.91 -23.47
CA HIS A 446 -0.82 0.34 -23.64
C HIS A 446 0.47 0.07 -24.42
N LEU A 447 0.41 0.30 -25.74
CA LEU A 447 1.52 0.01 -26.66
C LEU A 447 2.42 1.22 -26.95
N THR A 448 1.92 2.44 -26.78
CA THR A 448 2.58 3.68 -27.21
C THR A 448 2.57 4.73 -26.10
N GLU A 449 3.57 5.62 -26.06
CA GLU A 449 3.60 6.86 -25.26
C GLU A 449 2.53 7.88 -25.72
N GLU A 450 1.27 7.46 -25.80
CA GLU A 450 0.17 8.38 -26.08
C GLU A 450 -0.23 9.11 -24.79
N GLU A 451 -0.47 10.42 -24.93
CA GLU A 451 -1.02 11.27 -23.87
C GLU A 451 -2.28 10.65 -23.26
N PRO A 452 -2.57 10.93 -21.97
CA PRO A 452 -3.74 10.39 -21.29
C PRO A 452 -5.02 10.73 -22.07
N VAL A 453 -5.59 9.73 -22.73
CA VAL A 453 -6.89 9.82 -23.39
C VAL A 453 -7.94 10.14 -22.32
N GLN A 454 -8.75 11.18 -22.55
CA GLN A 454 -9.74 11.67 -21.57
C GLN A 454 -10.81 10.63 -21.18
N ASP A 455 -11.01 9.59 -21.99
CA ASP A 455 -11.91 8.47 -21.68
C ASP A 455 -11.34 7.16 -22.26
N PRO A 456 -10.46 6.47 -21.53
CA PRO A 456 -9.90 5.22 -22.00
C PRO A 456 -10.95 4.11 -21.98
N ASN A 457 -10.95 3.25 -22.99
CA ASN A 457 -11.80 2.05 -23.02
C ASN A 457 -11.27 0.99 -22.03
N TRP A 458 -11.47 1.23 -20.74
CA TRP A 458 -11.09 0.31 -19.67
C TRP A 458 -11.97 -0.94 -19.69
N THR A 459 -11.33 -2.09 -19.55
CA THR A 459 -11.99 -3.37 -19.37
C THR A 459 -11.92 -3.78 -17.90
N LEU A 460 -13.02 -4.25 -17.34
CA LEU A 460 -13.04 -4.79 -15.97
C LEU A 460 -12.77 -6.30 -15.98
N LEU A 461 -11.74 -6.69 -15.22
CA LEU A 461 -11.42 -8.08 -14.94
C LEU A 461 -11.78 -8.38 -13.48
N MET A 462 -12.33 -9.56 -13.24
CA MET A 462 -12.55 -10.11 -11.91
C MET A 462 -11.74 -11.39 -11.75
N PHE A 463 -11.07 -11.55 -10.61
CA PHE A 463 -10.23 -12.70 -10.31
C PHE A 463 -10.49 -13.24 -8.90
N SER A 464 -10.70 -14.56 -8.76
CA SER A 464 -10.96 -15.23 -7.48
C SER A 464 -9.75 -15.99 -6.91
N GLY A 465 -8.56 -15.83 -7.47
CA GLY A 465 -7.37 -16.61 -7.10
C GLY A 465 -7.20 -17.91 -7.89
N ASP A 466 -8.28 -18.36 -8.53
CA ASP A 466 -8.35 -19.63 -9.24
C ASP A 466 -9.20 -19.56 -10.53
N ARG A 467 -9.85 -18.43 -10.77
CA ARG A 467 -10.64 -18.14 -11.96
C ARG A 467 -10.59 -16.65 -12.25
N ALA A 468 -10.40 -16.31 -13.52
CA ALA A 468 -10.39 -14.98 -14.07
C ALA A 468 -11.52 -14.84 -15.09
N GLN A 469 -12.20 -13.69 -15.08
CA GLN A 469 -13.27 -13.40 -16.02
C GLN A 469 -13.35 -11.92 -16.39
N ARG A 470 -13.82 -11.64 -17.61
CA ARG A 470 -14.10 -10.28 -18.06
C ARG A 470 -15.55 -9.92 -17.73
N LEU A 471 -15.75 -8.83 -17.02
CA LEU A 471 -17.09 -8.38 -16.65
C LEU A 471 -17.79 -7.68 -17.83
N LYS A 472 -19.11 -7.88 -17.94
CA LYS A 472 -19.97 -7.15 -18.88
C LYS A 472 -20.18 -5.69 -18.47
N ILE A 473 -20.11 -5.41 -17.17
CA ILE A 473 -20.29 -4.07 -16.61
C ILE A 473 -19.07 -3.18 -16.87
N ASN A 474 -19.28 -1.88 -16.71
CA ASN A 474 -18.24 -0.86 -16.68
C ASN A 474 -18.34 -0.05 -15.38
N GLU A 475 -17.47 0.93 -15.19
CA GLU A 475 -17.50 1.80 -14.01
C GLU A 475 -18.70 2.72 -13.96
N ASN A 476 -19.36 2.97 -15.09
CA ASN A 476 -20.52 3.85 -15.17
C ASN A 476 -21.83 3.08 -14.94
N SER A 477 -21.76 1.76 -14.73
CA SER A 477 -22.92 0.93 -14.46
C SER A 477 -23.51 1.26 -13.08
N GLU A 478 -24.84 1.23 -12.98
CA GLU A 478 -25.58 1.58 -11.75
C GLU A 478 -25.50 0.46 -10.70
N THR A 479 -25.47 -0.80 -11.14
CA THR A 479 -25.48 -1.98 -10.26
C THR A 479 -24.30 -2.89 -10.55
N PHE A 480 -23.78 -3.50 -9.49
CA PHE A 480 -22.77 -4.53 -9.61
C PHE A 480 -23.37 -5.79 -10.23
N SER A 481 -22.63 -6.38 -11.17
CA SER A 481 -22.99 -7.65 -11.80
C SER A 481 -21.74 -8.44 -12.14
N GLU A 482 -21.73 -9.70 -11.73
CA GLU A 482 -20.69 -10.67 -12.07
C GLU A 482 -20.91 -11.32 -13.45
N ALA A 483 -21.83 -10.78 -14.26
CA ALA A 483 -22.11 -11.32 -15.58
C ALA A 483 -20.88 -11.26 -16.48
N LEU A 484 -20.56 -12.40 -17.09
CA LEU A 484 -19.48 -12.54 -18.06
C LEU A 484 -19.80 -11.71 -19.31
N LYS A 485 -18.79 -11.05 -19.88
CA LYS A 485 -18.94 -10.36 -21.16
C LYS A 485 -19.29 -11.36 -22.26
N GLU A 486 -20.21 -10.98 -23.14
CA GLU A 486 -20.60 -11.80 -24.28
C GLU A 486 -19.37 -12.20 -25.11
N GLU A 487 -19.34 -13.46 -25.56
CA GLU A 487 -18.26 -14.05 -26.35
C GLU A 487 -16.89 -14.16 -25.65
N THR A 488 -16.85 -14.04 -24.33
CA THR A 488 -15.62 -14.31 -23.54
C THR A 488 -15.73 -15.63 -22.78
N GLU A 489 -14.57 -16.21 -22.43
CA GLU A 489 -14.48 -17.45 -21.66
C GLU A 489 -13.86 -17.20 -20.28
N PHE A 490 -13.97 -18.20 -19.40
CA PHE A 490 -13.22 -18.24 -18.14
C PHE A 490 -11.83 -18.83 -18.37
N HIS A 491 -10.88 -18.30 -17.62
CA HIS A 491 -9.54 -18.86 -17.51
C HIS A 491 -9.20 -19.05 -16.04
N SER A 492 -8.24 -19.91 -15.76
CA SER A 492 -7.77 -20.15 -14.40
C SER A 492 -6.87 -19.00 -13.89
N THR A 493 -6.38 -18.15 -14.80
CA THR A 493 -5.40 -17.10 -14.49
C THR A 493 -5.72 -15.80 -15.26
N LEU A 494 -5.31 -14.65 -14.70
CA LEU A 494 -5.39 -13.35 -15.36
C LEU A 494 -4.51 -13.30 -16.61
N TYR A 495 -3.33 -13.92 -16.58
CA TYR A 495 -2.42 -13.93 -17.74
C TYR A 495 -3.08 -14.57 -18.97
N HIS A 496 -3.69 -15.74 -18.81
CA HIS A 496 -4.35 -16.45 -19.93
C HIS A 496 -5.60 -15.72 -20.42
N LEU A 497 -6.39 -15.14 -19.50
CA LEU A 497 -7.52 -14.29 -19.89
C LEU A 497 -7.06 -13.09 -20.73
N VAL A 498 -5.94 -12.45 -20.38
CA VAL A 498 -5.40 -11.31 -21.13
C VAL A 498 -4.80 -11.76 -22.47
N LYS A 499 -4.13 -12.92 -22.50
CA LYS A 499 -3.53 -13.52 -23.70
C LYS A 499 -4.55 -13.72 -24.83
N ASP A 500 -5.82 -14.00 -24.51
CA ASP A 500 -6.90 -14.20 -25.49
C ASP A 500 -7.21 -12.97 -26.34
N PHE A 501 -7.01 -11.76 -25.81
CA PHE A 501 -7.30 -10.52 -26.53
C PHE A 501 -6.11 -9.57 -26.66
N ALA A 502 -4.95 -9.92 -26.11
CA ALA A 502 -3.71 -9.16 -26.24
C ALA A 502 -3.22 -9.12 -27.70
N SER A 503 -2.70 -7.97 -28.13
CA SER A 503 -1.98 -7.91 -29.41
C SER A 503 -0.68 -8.72 -29.38
N LYS A 504 -0.16 -9.07 -30.56
CA LYS A 504 1.14 -9.74 -30.68
C LYS A 504 2.28 -8.90 -30.10
N GLU A 505 2.21 -7.58 -30.31
CA GLU A 505 3.20 -6.62 -29.81
C GLU A 505 3.21 -6.57 -28.28
N ALA A 506 2.03 -6.57 -27.63
CA ALA A 506 1.93 -6.65 -26.17
C ALA A 506 2.57 -7.92 -25.63
N MET A 507 2.29 -9.07 -26.26
CA MET A 507 2.87 -10.36 -25.83
C MET A 507 4.39 -10.41 -26.03
N GLU A 508 4.94 -9.76 -27.06
CA GLU A 508 6.38 -9.64 -27.26
C GLU A 508 7.04 -8.75 -26.18
N LYS A 509 6.40 -7.66 -25.76
CA LYS A 509 6.87 -6.84 -24.62
C LYS A 509 6.87 -7.62 -23.31
N ILE A 510 5.82 -8.40 -23.05
CA ILE A 510 5.74 -9.26 -21.86
C ILE A 510 6.89 -10.28 -21.85
N ARG A 511 7.15 -10.94 -22.98
CA ARG A 511 8.23 -11.93 -23.09
C ARG A 511 9.64 -11.35 -22.99
N SER A 512 9.83 -10.06 -23.31
CA SER A 512 11.12 -9.38 -23.23
C SER A 512 11.36 -8.66 -21.90
N SER A 513 10.41 -8.75 -20.97
CA SER A 513 10.50 -8.14 -19.64
C SER A 513 11.53 -8.87 -18.78
N LYS A 514 12.33 -8.11 -18.02
CA LYS A 514 13.37 -8.63 -17.13
C LYS A 514 12.75 -9.11 -15.81
N CYS A 515 13.28 -10.19 -15.27
CA CYS A 515 12.83 -10.76 -14.00
C CYS A 515 12.92 -9.76 -12.81
N GLN A 516 13.99 -8.96 -12.75
CA GLN A 516 14.17 -7.92 -11.72
C GLN A 516 13.09 -6.84 -11.75
N PHE A 517 12.63 -6.49 -12.95
CA PHE A 517 11.58 -5.51 -13.14
C PHE A 517 10.24 -6.06 -12.64
N ILE A 518 9.87 -7.26 -13.08
CA ILE A 518 8.63 -7.94 -12.64
C ILE A 518 8.61 -8.08 -11.12
N ASP A 519 9.73 -8.53 -10.53
CA ASP A 519 9.86 -8.67 -9.08
C ASP A 519 9.71 -7.33 -8.34
N SER A 520 10.31 -6.24 -8.84
CA SER A 520 10.20 -4.93 -8.19
C SER A 520 8.80 -4.34 -8.27
N VAL A 521 8.11 -4.53 -9.41
CA VAL A 521 6.70 -4.15 -9.54
C VAL A 521 5.85 -4.94 -8.57
N CYS A 522 6.03 -6.27 -8.51
CA CYS A 522 5.30 -7.14 -7.58
C CYS A 522 5.56 -6.73 -6.11
N TYR A 523 6.82 -6.47 -5.75
CA TYR A 523 7.20 -6.04 -4.41
C TYR A 523 6.54 -4.72 -4.01
N MET A 524 6.51 -3.72 -4.91
CA MET A 524 5.85 -2.44 -4.64
C MET A 524 4.33 -2.58 -4.52
N LEU A 525 3.71 -3.42 -5.34
CA LEU A 525 2.27 -3.72 -5.24
C LEU A 525 1.92 -4.44 -3.93
N LEU A 526 2.73 -5.43 -3.52
CA LEU A 526 2.59 -6.11 -2.23
C LEU A 526 2.80 -5.16 -1.05
N SER A 527 3.76 -4.23 -1.15
CA SER A 527 4.08 -3.29 -0.07
C SER A 527 3.02 -2.20 0.10
N THR A 528 2.36 -1.81 -0.99
CA THR A 528 1.29 -0.79 -0.96
C THR A 528 -0.09 -1.40 -0.69
N ARG A 529 -0.30 -2.69 -0.99
CA ARG A 529 -1.56 -3.41 -0.80
C ARG A 529 -2.78 -2.70 -1.39
N LEU A 530 -2.60 -2.16 -2.60
CA LEU A 530 -3.58 -1.35 -3.30
C LEU A 530 -4.98 -1.99 -3.33
N LEU A 531 -5.09 -3.31 -3.59
CA LEU A 531 -6.37 -4.01 -3.70
C LEU A 531 -7.18 -4.07 -2.39
N SER A 532 -6.51 -4.06 -1.24
CA SER A 532 -7.15 -4.12 0.07
C SER A 532 -7.39 -2.72 0.66
N TYR A 533 -6.52 -1.75 0.36
CA TYR A 533 -6.54 -0.41 0.96
C TYR A 533 -7.16 0.66 0.04
N SER A 534 -7.82 0.28 -1.06
CA SER A 534 -8.50 1.17 -2.02
C SER A 534 -9.97 0.87 -2.22
#